data_AF-A0A645AN60-F1
#
_entry.id   AF-A0A645AN60-F1
#
_cell.length_a   1.000
_cell.length_b   1.000
_cell.length_c   1.000
_cell.angle_alpha   90.00
_cell.angle_beta   90.00
_cell.angle_gamma   90.00
#
_symmetry.space_group_name_H-M   'P 1'
#
loop_
_entity.id
_entity.type
_entity.pdbx_description
1 polymer ?
#
loop_
_entity_poly.entity_id
_entity_poly.type
_entity_poly.pdbx_seq_one_letter_code
_entity_poly.pdbx_strand_id
1 'polypeptide(L)'
;MQPIDALVDALKKLEGSYAIAVLLEDSLVAARDPYGFKPLVIGERGGTYYAASESCALDIVGAKLLRDVEPGEIVVIGAKGVKSLRVRQERCGRCMHCAFEYVYTARPDSIIDGRSVYEARKEMGRRLARKSPCGEADLAAGMPDSGTISAIGYAQAAGTPFEMGVVRNRYVGRTFIQPTQKVRELGVKIKLNPIAGIFKDKKAVIVDDSIVRGTTAERIVSMIRNCGAAEVHLRIASPPVLHPCRYGIDTRKEETLAAVRMTLDELCKKVGADSLDYLTEEDLVAAIGLPEDKLCTACFTGKYLEG
;
A
#
# COMPACT_ATOMS: atom_id res chain seq x y z
N MET A 1 14.85 37.04 10.57
CA MET A 1 14.98 35.58 10.37
C MET A 1 14.78 35.34 8.88
N GLN A 2 15.69 34.67 8.18
CA GLN A 2 15.46 34.33 6.78
C GLN A 2 14.28 33.34 6.70
N PRO A 3 13.44 33.36 5.66
CA PRO A 3 12.29 32.45 5.60
C PRO A 3 12.67 30.97 5.72
N ILE A 4 13.84 30.59 5.18
CA ILE A 4 14.36 29.22 5.30
C ILE A 4 14.70 28.85 6.76
N ASP A 5 15.23 29.78 7.55
CA ASP A 5 15.52 29.55 8.97
C ASP A 5 14.23 29.31 9.75
N ALA A 6 13.18 30.09 9.44
CA ALA A 6 11.87 29.95 10.05
C ALA A 6 11.23 28.58 9.73
N LEU A 7 11.35 28.13 8.47
CA LEU A 7 10.89 26.80 8.06
C LEU A 7 11.66 25.70 8.80
N VAL A 8 13.00 25.78 8.82
CA VAL A 8 13.84 24.81 9.54
C VAL A 8 13.48 24.75 11.02
N ASP A 9 13.27 25.89 11.67
CA ASP A 9 12.88 25.97 13.08
C ASP A 9 11.45 25.48 13.34
N ALA A 10 10.54 25.61 12.37
CA ALA A 10 9.22 25.00 12.45
C ALA A 10 9.33 23.47 12.35
N LEU A 11 10.08 22.95 11.37
CA LEU A 11 10.25 21.52 11.14
C LEU A 11 10.91 20.78 12.32
N LYS A 12 11.79 21.45 13.07
CA LYS A 12 12.36 20.93 14.33
C LYS A 12 11.32 20.71 15.43
N LYS A 13 10.21 21.43 15.40
CA LYS A 13 9.15 21.38 16.42
C LYS A 13 8.02 20.41 16.06
N LEU A 14 7.98 19.93 14.82
CA LEU A 14 6.95 19.00 14.37
C LEU A 14 7.30 17.58 14.84
N GLU A 15 6.32 16.93 15.45
CA GLU A 15 6.35 15.51 15.78
C GLU A 15 5.33 14.78 14.90
N GLY A 16 5.77 13.73 14.20
CA GLY A 16 4.93 12.92 13.33
C GLY A 16 5.50 12.74 11.93
N SER A 17 4.60 12.56 10.97
CA SER A 17 4.89 12.21 9.58
C SER A 17 4.70 13.42 8.67
N TYR A 18 5.72 13.74 7.87
CA TYR A 18 5.62 14.76 6.84
C TYR A 18 6.59 14.51 5.68
N ALA A 19 6.10 14.78 4.48
CA ALA A 19 6.91 14.94 3.27
C ALA A 19 6.35 16.17 2.56
N ILE A 20 7.12 17.26 2.54
CA ILE A 20 6.65 18.55 2.04
C ILE A 20 7.52 19.04 0.89
N ALA A 21 6.88 19.74 -0.04
CA ALA A 21 7.53 20.57 -1.05
C ALA A 21 6.97 21.99 -0.90
N VAL A 22 7.85 22.97 -0.72
CA VAL A 22 7.49 24.37 -0.47
C VAL A 22 8.28 25.23 -1.45
N LEU A 23 7.59 26.16 -2.12
CA LEU A 23 8.25 27.25 -2.83
C LEU A 23 8.46 28.41 -1.85
N LEU A 24 9.71 28.83 -1.69
CA LEU A 24 10.11 29.86 -0.77
C LEU A 24 11.03 30.83 -1.50
N GLU A 25 10.52 32.04 -1.76
CA GLU A 25 11.17 33.01 -2.64
C GLU A 25 11.52 32.35 -4.00
N ASP A 26 12.79 32.34 -4.37
CA ASP A 26 13.30 31.76 -5.62
C ASP A 26 13.85 30.33 -5.43
N SER A 27 13.39 29.61 -4.39
CA SER A 27 13.88 28.25 -4.07
C SER A 27 12.74 27.24 -3.90
N LEU A 28 12.97 26.04 -4.41
CA LEU A 28 12.18 24.85 -4.08
C LEU A 28 12.82 24.16 -2.87
N VAL A 29 12.04 24.00 -1.80
CA VAL A 29 12.45 23.28 -0.59
C VAL A 29 11.67 21.98 -0.50
N ALA A 30 12.38 20.85 -0.43
CA ALA A 30 11.80 19.54 -0.22
C ALA A 30 12.29 18.99 1.13
N ALA A 31 11.39 18.69 2.05
CA ALA A 31 11.74 18.23 3.39
C ALA A 31 10.97 16.96 3.78
N ARG A 32 11.69 16.02 4.38
CA ARG A 32 11.15 14.75 4.86
C ARG A 32 11.34 14.65 6.37
N ASP A 33 10.34 14.11 7.06
CA ASP A 33 10.40 13.96 8.51
C ASP A 33 11.60 13.13 8.97
N PRO A 34 12.09 13.33 10.22
CA PRO A 34 13.27 12.63 10.75
C PRO A 34 13.19 11.11 10.71
N TYR A 35 12.00 10.53 10.62
CA TYR A 35 11.77 9.10 10.58
C TYR A 35 11.59 8.58 9.15
N GLY A 36 11.30 9.44 8.18
CA GLY A 36 11.10 9.09 6.78
C GLY A 36 9.81 8.32 6.52
N PHE A 37 8.72 8.61 7.25
CA PHE A 37 7.45 7.88 7.11
C PHE A 37 6.91 7.88 5.69
N LYS A 38 6.84 9.07 5.08
CA LYS A 38 6.28 9.29 3.75
C LYS A 38 7.39 9.42 2.71
N PRO A 39 7.20 8.86 1.50
CA PRO A 39 8.19 8.93 0.45
C PRO A 39 8.30 10.35 -0.12
N LEU A 40 9.50 10.74 -0.53
CA LEU A 40 9.79 11.99 -1.20
C LEU A 40 11.05 11.81 -2.03
N VAL A 41 10.97 12.10 -3.32
CA VAL A 41 12.06 11.93 -4.28
C VAL A 41 12.40 13.24 -4.98
N ILE A 42 13.67 13.36 -5.39
CA ILE A 42 14.16 14.45 -6.22
C ILE A 42 14.49 13.91 -7.62
N GLY A 43 14.03 14.62 -8.64
CA GLY A 43 14.36 14.36 -10.04
C GLY A 43 14.91 15.58 -10.75
N GLU A 44 15.47 15.38 -11.94
CA GLU A 44 16.01 16.46 -12.78
C GLU A 44 15.77 16.22 -14.27
N ARG A 45 15.49 17.31 -15.00
CA ARG A 45 15.38 17.32 -16.46
C ARG A 45 15.88 18.66 -17.03
N GLY A 46 16.95 18.63 -17.81
CA GLY A 46 17.45 19.82 -18.51
C GLY A 46 17.79 20.99 -17.59
N GLY A 47 18.35 20.73 -16.41
CA GLY A 47 18.66 21.70 -15.37
C GLY A 47 17.47 22.09 -14.47
N THR A 48 16.26 21.59 -14.75
CA THR A 48 15.07 21.81 -13.91
C THR A 48 14.94 20.68 -12.90
N TYR A 49 14.80 21.03 -11.62
CA TYR A 49 14.59 20.06 -10.54
C TYR A 49 13.11 19.86 -10.22
N TYR A 50 12.79 18.65 -9.78
CA TYR A 50 11.45 18.22 -9.41
C TYR A 50 11.49 17.57 -8.03
N ALA A 51 10.44 17.78 -7.24
CA ALA A 51 10.20 17.04 -6.01
C ALA A 51 8.80 16.39 -6.10
N ALA A 52 8.70 15.11 -5.74
CA ALA A 52 7.44 14.38 -5.80
C ALA A 52 7.39 13.33 -4.69
N SER A 53 6.18 12.94 -4.26
CA SER A 53 6.02 11.84 -3.31
C SER A 53 6.47 10.50 -3.87
N GLU A 54 6.34 10.30 -5.19
CA GLU A 54 6.63 9.02 -5.86
C GLU A 54 7.41 9.24 -7.15
N SER A 55 8.32 8.31 -7.48
CA SER A 55 9.15 8.41 -8.69
C SER A 55 8.35 8.35 -9.99
N CYS A 56 7.18 7.71 -10.01
CA CYS A 56 6.34 7.62 -11.22
C CYS A 56 5.93 9.01 -11.74
N ALA A 57 5.87 10.03 -10.87
CA ALA A 57 5.60 11.40 -11.30
C ALA A 57 6.76 11.99 -12.13
N LEU A 58 7.99 11.61 -11.81
CA LEU A 58 9.19 12.01 -12.55
C LEU A 58 9.19 11.39 -13.94
N ASP A 59 8.82 10.11 -14.07
CA ASP A 59 8.72 9.42 -15.36
C ASP A 59 7.72 10.10 -16.30
N ILE A 60 6.55 10.51 -15.78
CA ILE A 60 5.51 11.21 -16.56
C ILE A 60 6.03 12.53 -17.13
N VAL A 61 6.85 13.26 -16.38
CA VAL A 61 7.46 14.51 -16.84
C VAL A 61 8.81 14.28 -17.51
N GLY A 62 9.25 13.04 -17.73
CA GLY A 62 10.54 12.71 -18.34
C GLY A 62 11.75 13.18 -17.54
N ALA A 63 11.61 13.37 -16.23
CA ALA A 63 12.71 13.71 -15.33
C ALA A 63 13.39 12.44 -14.84
N LYS A 64 14.73 12.46 -14.81
CA LYS A 64 15.52 11.38 -14.24
C LYS A 64 15.41 11.40 -12.73
N LEU A 65 15.04 10.29 -12.11
CA LEU A 65 15.15 10.10 -10.67
C LEU A 65 16.63 10.26 -10.25
N LEU A 66 16.89 11.20 -9.34
CA LEU A 66 18.23 11.40 -8.79
C LEU A 66 18.41 10.58 -7.51
N ARG A 67 17.51 10.74 -6.54
CA ARG A 67 17.52 10.04 -5.24
C ARG A 67 16.26 10.32 -4.42
N ASP A 68 16.03 9.51 -3.41
CA ASP A 68 15.13 9.83 -2.29
C ASP A 68 15.69 10.99 -1.45
N VAL A 69 14.79 11.77 -0.85
CA VAL A 69 15.11 12.69 0.25
C VAL A 69 15.29 11.86 1.51
N GLU A 70 16.42 12.01 2.19
CA GLU A 70 16.73 11.21 3.37
C GLU A 70 15.85 11.61 4.57
N PRO A 71 15.62 10.71 5.55
CA PRO A 71 14.97 11.06 6.79
C PRO A 71 15.62 12.26 7.49
N GLY A 72 14.82 13.29 7.79
CA GLY A 72 15.27 14.54 8.42
C GLY A 72 16.02 15.49 7.49
N GLU A 73 16.13 15.17 6.21
CA GLU A 73 16.76 16.03 5.23
C GLU A 73 15.81 17.14 4.74
N ILE A 74 16.38 18.33 4.57
CA ILE A 74 15.77 19.48 3.90
C ILE A 74 16.65 19.84 2.71
N VAL A 75 16.18 19.50 1.51
CA VAL A 75 16.83 19.83 0.25
C VAL A 75 16.34 21.19 -0.21
N VAL A 76 17.27 22.15 -0.33
CA VAL A 76 17.01 23.50 -0.85
C VAL A 76 17.61 23.59 -2.24
N ILE A 77 16.75 23.86 -3.23
CA ILE A 77 17.12 23.97 -4.63
C ILE A 77 16.86 25.40 -5.06
N GLY A 78 17.93 26.15 -5.36
CA GLY A 78 17.83 27.54 -5.81
C GLY A 78 18.85 27.85 -6.92
N ALA A 79 19.01 29.14 -7.24
CA ALA A 79 19.88 29.58 -8.33
C ALA A 79 21.36 29.18 -8.18
N LYS A 80 21.83 28.94 -6.93
CA LYS A 80 23.20 28.52 -6.62
C LYS A 80 23.39 27.00 -6.64
N GLY A 81 22.35 26.23 -7.01
CA GLY A 81 22.34 24.77 -7.03
C GLY A 81 21.59 24.15 -5.85
N VAL A 82 21.90 22.89 -5.57
CA VAL A 82 21.24 22.06 -4.55
C VAL A 82 22.06 22.06 -3.27
N LYS A 83 21.43 22.33 -2.14
CA LYS A 83 22.02 22.26 -0.80
C LYS A 83 21.15 21.40 0.11
N SER A 84 21.75 20.48 0.85
CA SER A 84 21.06 19.72 1.89
C SER A 84 21.34 20.31 3.27
N LEU A 85 20.28 20.51 4.03
CA LEU A 85 20.31 20.75 5.48
C LEU A 85 19.76 19.50 6.17
N ARG A 86 20.11 19.32 7.44
CA ARG A 86 19.59 18.20 8.25
C ARG A 86 19.00 18.69 9.55
N VAL A 87 17.81 18.21 9.85
CA VAL A 87 17.20 18.26 11.18
C VAL A 87 17.48 16.91 11.82
N ARG A 88 18.42 16.87 12.76
CA ARG A 88 18.65 15.69 13.57
C ARG A 88 17.58 15.61 14.65
N GLN A 89 17.00 14.44 14.83
CA GLN A 89 16.33 14.11 16.07
C GLN A 89 17.27 13.33 16.98
N GLU A 90 17.37 13.78 18.21
CA GLU A 90 18.17 13.14 19.27
C GLU A 90 17.46 11.93 19.88
N ARG A 91 16.12 11.84 19.71
CA ARG A 91 15.26 10.89 20.42
C ARG A 91 15.15 9.50 19.80
N CYS A 92 15.41 9.33 18.50
CA CYS A 92 15.25 8.04 17.84
C CYS A 92 16.21 7.91 16.65
N GLY A 93 17.09 6.91 16.70
CA GLY A 93 17.98 6.56 15.57
C GLY A 93 17.31 5.69 14.51
N ARG A 94 16.00 5.43 14.62
CA ARG A 94 15.26 4.47 13.80
C ARG A 94 14.52 5.17 12.66
N CYS A 95 14.62 4.61 11.45
CA CYS A 95 13.76 5.00 10.32
C CYS A 95 12.43 4.23 10.40
N MET A 96 11.33 4.82 9.92
CA MET A 96 9.97 4.29 10.01
C MET A 96 9.27 4.35 8.66
N HIS A 97 9.94 3.94 7.59
CA HIS A 97 9.38 3.93 6.24
C HIS A 97 8.08 3.12 6.20
N CYS A 98 7.00 3.71 5.71
CA CYS A 98 5.68 3.11 5.80
C CYS A 98 5.58 1.83 4.93
N ALA A 99 5.44 0.66 5.56
CA ALA A 99 5.26 -0.60 4.84
C ALA A 99 3.98 -0.61 3.99
N PHE A 100 2.97 0.18 4.38
CA PHE A 100 1.69 0.29 3.68
C PHE A 100 1.78 1.05 2.34
N GLU A 101 2.88 1.76 2.09
CA GLU A 101 3.18 2.30 0.75
C GLU A 101 3.39 1.15 -0.24
N TYR A 102 4.17 0.14 0.15
CA TYR A 102 4.43 -1.05 -0.66
C TYR A 102 3.21 -1.96 -0.77
N VAL A 103 2.44 -2.14 0.32
CA VAL A 103 1.24 -2.99 0.29
C VAL A 103 0.18 -2.43 -0.66
N TYR A 104 -0.15 -1.14 -0.55
CA TYR A 104 -1.34 -0.61 -1.21
C TYR A 104 -1.17 0.80 -1.81
N THR A 105 -0.57 1.73 -1.07
CA THR A 105 -0.73 3.17 -1.36
C THR A 105 0.01 3.62 -2.61
N ALA A 106 1.27 3.22 -2.75
CA ALA A 106 2.10 3.64 -3.87
C ALA A 106 1.69 2.97 -5.18
N ARG A 107 1.97 3.62 -6.30
CA ARG A 107 1.81 3.00 -7.60
C ARG A 107 2.88 1.92 -7.84
N PRO A 108 2.56 0.84 -8.56
CA PRO A 108 3.51 -0.22 -8.84
C PRO A 108 4.77 0.22 -9.58
N ASP A 109 4.66 1.22 -10.44
CA ASP A 109 5.77 1.77 -11.23
C ASP A 109 6.65 2.75 -10.43
N SER A 110 6.40 2.92 -9.14
CA SER A 110 7.22 3.73 -8.24
C SER A 110 8.40 2.95 -7.66
N ILE A 111 9.49 3.67 -7.44
CA ILE A 111 10.64 3.30 -6.63
C ILE A 111 10.60 4.19 -5.39
N ILE A 112 10.62 3.56 -4.22
CA ILE A 112 10.61 4.24 -2.92
C ILE A 112 11.79 3.72 -2.13
N ASP A 113 12.64 4.60 -1.58
CA ASP A 113 13.78 4.24 -0.76
C ASP A 113 14.66 3.15 -1.42
N GLY A 114 14.87 3.27 -2.74
CA GLY A 114 15.61 2.32 -3.57
C GLY A 114 14.94 0.97 -3.85
N ARG A 115 13.66 0.79 -3.47
CA ARG A 115 12.90 -0.46 -3.67
C ARG A 115 11.76 -0.27 -4.68
N SER A 116 11.65 -1.21 -5.62
CA SER A 116 10.54 -1.27 -6.56
C SER A 116 9.27 -1.73 -5.86
N VAL A 117 8.19 -0.97 -5.98
CA VAL A 117 6.87 -1.34 -5.44
C VAL A 117 6.31 -2.58 -6.15
N TYR A 118 6.47 -2.67 -7.47
CA TYR A 118 6.04 -3.83 -8.25
C TYR A 118 6.71 -5.13 -7.77
N GLU A 119 8.05 -5.14 -7.66
CA GLU A 119 8.77 -6.35 -7.24
C GLU A 119 8.45 -6.72 -5.79
N ALA A 120 8.30 -5.74 -4.89
CA ALA A 120 7.88 -5.98 -3.51
C ALA A 120 6.52 -6.69 -3.46
N ARG A 121 5.49 -6.19 -4.17
CA ARG A 121 4.17 -6.82 -4.22
C ARG A 121 4.20 -8.21 -4.83
N LYS A 122 4.99 -8.38 -5.89
CA LYS A 122 5.14 -9.69 -6.54
C LYS A 122 5.78 -10.70 -5.59
N GLU A 123 6.81 -10.29 -4.84
CA GLU A 123 7.44 -11.15 -3.84
C GLU A 123 6.54 -11.44 -2.64
N MET A 124 5.70 -10.48 -2.19
CA MET A 124 4.64 -10.74 -1.21
C MET A 124 3.74 -11.89 -1.67
N GLY A 125 3.34 -11.88 -2.94
CA GLY A 125 2.60 -12.98 -3.56
C GLY A 125 3.33 -14.33 -3.53
N ARG A 126 4.61 -14.35 -3.92
CA ARG A 126 5.42 -15.59 -3.92
C ARG A 126 5.56 -16.17 -2.52
N ARG A 127 5.80 -15.33 -1.52
CA ARG A 127 5.90 -15.74 -0.11
C ARG A 127 4.57 -16.26 0.41
N LEU A 128 3.48 -15.58 0.07
CA LEU A 128 2.13 -16.01 0.44
C LEU A 128 1.78 -17.40 -0.12
N ALA A 129 2.22 -17.72 -1.35
CA ALA A 129 2.05 -19.06 -1.92
C ALA A 129 2.84 -20.14 -1.17
N ARG A 130 4.07 -19.83 -0.72
CA ARG A 130 4.89 -20.76 0.07
C ARG A 130 4.29 -20.98 1.46
N LYS A 131 3.81 -19.91 2.10
CA LYS A 131 3.28 -19.91 3.46
C LYS A 131 1.87 -20.52 3.53
N SER A 132 1.05 -20.27 2.53
CA SER A 132 -0.36 -20.69 2.48
C SER A 132 -0.73 -21.23 1.09
N PRO A 133 -0.18 -22.38 0.69
CA PRO A 133 -0.47 -22.97 -0.61
C PRO A 133 -1.95 -23.39 -0.71
N CYS A 134 -2.41 -23.55 -1.94
CA CYS A 134 -3.69 -24.15 -2.27
C CYS A 134 -3.48 -25.08 -3.48
N GLY A 135 -3.00 -26.29 -3.21
CA GLY A 135 -2.50 -27.21 -4.24
C GLY A 135 -3.57 -27.74 -5.21
N GLU A 136 -4.85 -27.63 -4.86
CA GLU A 136 -5.98 -28.06 -5.68
C GLU A 136 -6.67 -26.90 -6.41
N ALA A 137 -6.13 -25.68 -6.35
CA ALA A 137 -6.73 -24.53 -7.02
C ALA A 137 -6.61 -24.65 -8.55
N ASP A 138 -7.73 -24.46 -9.24
CA ASP A 138 -7.77 -24.43 -10.71
C ASP A 138 -7.25 -23.11 -11.28
N LEU A 139 -7.36 -22.03 -10.50
CA LEU A 139 -6.88 -20.70 -10.88
C LEU A 139 -6.57 -19.82 -9.68
N ALA A 140 -5.70 -18.83 -9.93
CA ALA A 140 -5.47 -17.69 -9.06
C ALA A 140 -5.95 -16.41 -9.78
N ALA A 141 -6.66 -15.55 -9.07
CA ALA A 141 -7.08 -14.25 -9.57
C ALA A 141 -6.76 -13.17 -8.54
N GLY A 142 -6.44 -11.97 -9.01
CA GLY A 142 -6.21 -10.82 -8.14
C GLY A 142 -7.45 -9.96 -7.97
N MET A 143 -7.60 -9.34 -6.81
CA MET A 143 -8.56 -8.26 -6.63
C MET A 143 -8.06 -7.00 -7.35
N PRO A 144 -8.75 -6.50 -8.39
CA PRO A 144 -8.25 -5.39 -9.16
C PRO A 144 -8.46 -4.04 -8.44
N ASP A 145 -7.52 -3.10 -8.50
CA ASP A 145 -6.23 -3.23 -9.21
C ASP A 145 -5.09 -3.70 -8.29
N SER A 146 -5.22 -3.48 -6.98
CA SER A 146 -4.14 -3.57 -5.97
C SER A 146 -3.62 -4.97 -5.71
N GLY A 147 -4.50 -5.99 -5.65
CA GLY A 147 -4.12 -7.39 -5.42
C GLY A 147 -3.52 -8.10 -6.64
N THR A 148 -3.62 -7.50 -7.84
CA THR A 148 -3.25 -8.13 -9.12
C THR A 148 -1.79 -8.59 -9.17
N ILE A 149 -0.85 -7.76 -8.71
CA ILE A 149 0.59 -8.07 -8.80
C ILE A 149 0.96 -9.18 -7.83
N SER A 150 0.41 -9.14 -6.62
CA SER A 150 0.57 -10.21 -5.63
C SER A 150 -0.06 -11.52 -6.11
N ALA A 151 -1.19 -11.46 -6.83
CA ALA A 151 -1.81 -12.63 -7.44
C ALA A 151 -0.92 -13.27 -8.51
N ILE A 152 -0.28 -12.46 -9.37
CA ILE A 152 0.69 -12.94 -10.35
C ILE A 152 1.87 -13.63 -9.64
N GLY A 153 2.40 -13.03 -8.58
CA GLY A 153 3.46 -13.62 -7.77
C GLY A 153 3.05 -14.94 -7.12
N TYR A 154 1.85 -14.99 -6.54
CA TYR A 154 1.28 -16.19 -5.94
C TYR A 154 1.14 -17.31 -6.97
N ALA A 155 0.49 -17.04 -8.10
CA ALA A 155 0.28 -17.98 -9.20
C ALA A 155 1.59 -18.59 -9.70
N GLN A 156 2.61 -17.76 -9.92
CA GLN A 156 3.93 -18.19 -10.36
C GLN A 156 4.62 -19.12 -9.36
N ALA A 157 4.54 -18.82 -8.06
CA ALA A 157 5.16 -19.64 -7.01
C ALA A 157 4.36 -20.92 -6.70
N ALA A 158 3.03 -20.88 -6.81
CA ALA A 158 2.14 -22.02 -6.58
C ALA A 158 2.04 -22.96 -7.78
N GLY A 159 2.43 -22.52 -8.99
CA GLY A 159 2.20 -23.27 -10.23
C GLY A 159 0.73 -23.25 -10.69
N THR A 160 -0.07 -22.32 -10.17
CA THR A 160 -1.49 -22.18 -10.49
C THR A 160 -1.68 -21.19 -11.66
N PRO A 161 -2.55 -21.46 -12.64
CA PRO A 161 -2.86 -20.50 -13.71
C PRO A 161 -3.37 -19.16 -13.15
N PHE A 162 -2.82 -18.04 -13.64
CA PHE A 162 -3.34 -16.71 -13.32
C PHE A 162 -4.43 -16.31 -14.32
N GLU A 163 -5.57 -15.88 -13.80
CA GLU A 163 -6.71 -15.42 -14.60
C GLU A 163 -7.15 -14.02 -14.19
N MET A 164 -7.57 -13.23 -15.18
CA MET A 164 -8.25 -11.95 -14.96
C MET A 164 -9.72 -12.18 -14.59
N GLY A 165 -9.95 -12.88 -13.48
CA GLY A 165 -11.27 -13.35 -13.07
C GLY A 165 -12.24 -12.23 -12.65
N VAL A 166 -11.73 -11.14 -12.10
CA VAL A 166 -12.54 -10.00 -11.63
C VAL A 166 -12.20 -8.77 -12.46
N VAL A 167 -13.22 -8.11 -12.99
CA VAL A 167 -13.07 -6.88 -13.76
C VAL A 167 -13.46 -5.68 -12.91
N ARG A 168 -12.55 -4.71 -12.79
CA ARG A 168 -12.86 -3.39 -12.25
C ARG A 168 -13.53 -2.54 -13.31
N ASN A 169 -14.72 -2.03 -13.03
CA ASN A 169 -15.37 -1.05 -13.89
C ASN A 169 -14.69 0.32 -13.77
N ARG A 170 -14.01 0.72 -14.86
CA ARG A 170 -13.20 1.94 -14.92
C ARG A 170 -14.05 3.22 -15.03
N TYR A 171 -15.34 3.09 -15.32
CA TYR A 171 -16.24 4.22 -15.54
C TYR A 171 -17.01 4.63 -14.28
N VAL A 172 -16.72 4.02 -13.13
CA VAL A 172 -17.40 4.29 -11.86
C VAL A 172 -16.59 5.28 -11.05
N GLY A 173 -17.04 6.53 -11.05
CA GLY A 173 -16.50 7.59 -10.19
C GLY A 173 -16.94 7.47 -8.73
N ARG A 174 -16.68 8.51 -7.92
CA ARG A 174 -17.27 8.64 -6.58
C ARG A 174 -18.79 8.70 -6.74
N THR A 175 -19.50 7.73 -6.17
CA THR A 175 -20.97 7.78 -6.09
C THR A 175 -21.36 8.91 -5.15
N PHE A 176 -21.89 10.03 -5.69
CA PHE A 176 -22.62 11.06 -4.94
C PHE A 176 -23.77 10.43 -4.13
N ILE A 177 -24.28 11.16 -3.12
CA ILE A 177 -25.32 10.77 -2.16
C ILE A 177 -26.30 9.77 -2.78
N GLN A 178 -26.11 8.48 -2.47
CA GLN A 178 -27.00 7.43 -2.94
C GLN A 178 -28.21 7.39 -2.00
N PRO A 179 -29.44 7.48 -2.52
CA PRO A 179 -30.63 7.76 -1.72
C PRO A 179 -31.01 6.61 -0.76
N THR A 180 -30.53 5.39 -0.98
CA THR A 180 -30.87 4.23 -0.15
C THR A 180 -29.71 3.24 0.01
N GLN A 181 -29.75 2.42 1.06
CA GLN A 181 -28.77 1.37 1.33
C GLN A 181 -28.73 0.29 0.23
N LYS A 182 -29.88 -0.04 -0.36
CA LYS A 182 -29.98 -0.94 -1.54
C LYS A 182 -29.18 -0.40 -2.74
N VAL A 183 -29.22 0.90 -2.99
CA VAL A 183 -28.47 1.51 -4.12
C VAL A 183 -26.96 1.54 -3.82
N ARG A 184 -26.55 1.67 -2.56
CA ARG A 184 -25.14 1.49 -2.15
C ARG A 184 -24.64 0.06 -2.32
N GLU A 185 -25.50 -0.94 -2.12
CA GLU A 185 -25.16 -2.35 -2.37
C GLU A 185 -25.00 -2.63 -3.87
N LEU A 186 -25.89 -2.08 -4.71
CA LEU A 186 -25.71 -2.05 -6.17
C LEU A 186 -24.41 -1.33 -6.60
N GLY A 187 -24.03 -0.25 -5.91
CA GLY A 187 -22.82 0.52 -6.18
C GLY A 187 -21.50 -0.26 -6.15
N VAL A 188 -21.42 -1.39 -5.42
CA VAL A 188 -20.23 -2.27 -5.44
C VAL A 188 -20.29 -3.28 -6.59
N LYS A 189 -21.47 -3.84 -6.91
CA LYS A 189 -21.65 -4.62 -8.15
C LYS A 189 -21.28 -3.81 -9.39
N ILE A 190 -21.51 -2.50 -9.34
CA ILE A 190 -21.12 -1.57 -10.40
C ILE A 190 -19.58 -1.46 -10.50
N LYS A 191 -18.83 -1.59 -9.40
CA LYS A 191 -17.37 -1.40 -9.36
C LYS A 191 -16.55 -2.64 -9.71
N LEU A 192 -16.96 -3.82 -9.25
CA LEU A 192 -16.21 -5.07 -9.41
C LEU A 192 -17.16 -6.14 -9.93
N ASN A 193 -16.76 -6.84 -10.99
CA ASN A 193 -17.58 -7.86 -11.62
C ASN A 193 -16.77 -9.13 -11.92
N PRO A 194 -16.99 -10.22 -11.17
CA PRO A 194 -16.48 -11.54 -11.49
C PRO A 194 -17.01 -12.05 -12.83
N ILE A 195 -16.16 -12.74 -13.59
CA ILE A 195 -16.51 -13.36 -14.88
C ILE A 195 -16.99 -14.78 -14.63
N ALA A 196 -18.29 -15.03 -14.83
CA ALA A 196 -18.90 -16.33 -14.51
C ALA A 196 -18.23 -17.52 -15.22
N GLY A 197 -17.89 -17.36 -16.50
CA GLY A 197 -17.21 -18.41 -17.28
C GLY A 197 -15.80 -18.76 -16.78
N ILE A 198 -15.16 -17.88 -16.00
CA ILE A 198 -13.86 -18.17 -15.39
C ILE A 198 -14.03 -18.98 -14.11
N PHE A 199 -15.02 -18.66 -13.28
CA PHE A 199 -15.18 -19.21 -11.94
C PHE A 199 -16.07 -20.45 -11.83
N LYS A 200 -17.01 -20.65 -12.78
CA LYS A 200 -17.98 -21.73 -12.69
C LYS A 200 -17.31 -23.10 -12.53
N ASP A 201 -17.75 -23.84 -11.50
CA ASP A 201 -17.32 -25.18 -11.11
C ASP A 201 -15.82 -25.29 -10.74
N LYS A 202 -15.13 -24.17 -10.52
CA LYS A 202 -13.69 -24.12 -10.21
C LYS A 202 -13.38 -23.75 -8.77
N LYS A 203 -12.26 -24.23 -8.27
CA LYS A 203 -11.60 -23.83 -7.03
C LYS A 203 -10.67 -22.64 -7.32
N ALA A 204 -10.97 -21.48 -6.75
CA ALA A 204 -10.24 -20.25 -7.03
C ALA A 204 -9.49 -19.72 -5.81
N VAL A 205 -8.21 -19.38 -5.99
CA VAL A 205 -7.48 -18.53 -5.05
C VAL A 205 -7.68 -17.08 -5.45
N ILE A 206 -8.20 -16.27 -4.53
CA ILE A 206 -8.35 -14.82 -4.72
C ILE A 206 -7.33 -14.12 -3.84
N VAL A 207 -6.40 -13.40 -4.49
CA VAL A 207 -5.38 -12.63 -3.80
C VAL A 207 -5.79 -11.17 -3.71
N ASP A 208 -5.81 -10.63 -2.50
CA ASP A 208 -6.07 -9.20 -2.24
C ASP A 208 -4.89 -8.59 -1.48
N ASP A 209 -4.73 -7.27 -1.51
CA ASP A 209 -3.60 -6.61 -0.83
C ASP A 209 -3.76 -6.61 0.69
N SER A 210 -4.95 -6.28 1.19
CA SER A 210 -5.22 -6.12 2.61
C SER A 210 -6.71 -6.26 2.93
N ILE A 211 -7.04 -6.65 4.16
CA ILE A 211 -8.41 -6.57 4.69
C ILE A 211 -8.42 -5.55 5.83
N VAL A 212 -9.09 -4.42 5.60
CA VAL A 212 -9.33 -3.41 6.65
C VAL A 212 -10.66 -3.67 7.34
N ARG A 213 -11.79 -3.51 6.64
CA ARG A 213 -13.15 -3.66 7.23
C ARG A 213 -13.85 -4.97 6.87
N GLY A 214 -13.31 -5.75 5.93
CA GLY A 214 -13.88 -7.02 5.46
C GLY A 214 -15.08 -6.91 4.50
N THR A 215 -15.77 -5.76 4.45
CA THR A 215 -17.00 -5.61 3.64
C THR A 215 -16.81 -5.80 2.14
N THR A 216 -15.65 -5.41 1.60
CA THR A 216 -15.32 -5.64 0.18
C THR A 216 -15.05 -7.12 -0.08
N ALA A 217 -14.28 -7.78 0.79
CA ALA A 217 -13.97 -9.21 0.71
C ALA A 217 -15.24 -10.06 0.78
N GLU A 218 -16.13 -9.77 1.74
CA GLU A 218 -17.43 -10.44 1.88
C GLU A 218 -18.28 -10.34 0.59
N ARG A 219 -18.34 -9.14 0.00
CA ARG A 219 -19.11 -8.92 -1.23
C ARG A 219 -18.50 -9.67 -2.42
N ILE A 220 -17.19 -9.61 -2.60
CA ILE A 220 -16.57 -10.23 -3.78
C ILE A 220 -16.64 -11.75 -3.71
N VAL A 221 -16.41 -12.35 -2.54
CA VAL A 221 -16.54 -13.80 -2.35
C VAL A 221 -17.97 -14.23 -2.64
N SER A 222 -18.97 -13.50 -2.12
CA SER A 222 -20.38 -13.77 -2.46
C SER A 222 -20.64 -13.69 -3.97
N MET A 223 -20.11 -12.68 -4.67
CA MET A 223 -20.28 -12.55 -6.12
C MET A 223 -19.58 -13.67 -6.92
N ILE A 224 -18.41 -14.12 -6.48
CA ILE A 224 -17.67 -15.24 -7.08
C ILE A 224 -18.43 -16.56 -6.85
N ARG A 225 -18.97 -16.79 -5.65
CA ARG A 225 -19.83 -17.95 -5.40
C ARG A 225 -21.10 -17.93 -6.23
N ASN A 226 -21.72 -16.77 -6.42
CA ASN A 226 -22.88 -16.61 -7.30
C ASN A 226 -22.56 -16.87 -8.77
N CYS A 227 -21.28 -16.82 -9.17
CA CYS A 227 -20.81 -17.26 -10.49
C CYS A 227 -20.68 -18.78 -10.62
N GLY A 228 -20.89 -19.53 -9.54
CA GLY A 228 -20.80 -20.99 -9.51
C GLY A 228 -19.43 -21.52 -9.10
N ALA A 229 -18.56 -20.73 -8.44
CA ALA A 229 -17.29 -21.25 -7.92
C ALA A 229 -17.52 -22.39 -6.91
N ALA A 230 -16.76 -23.48 -7.07
CA ALA A 230 -16.80 -24.62 -6.17
C ALA A 230 -16.18 -24.26 -4.81
N GLU A 231 -14.99 -23.65 -4.85
CA GLU A 231 -14.27 -23.17 -3.67
C GLU A 231 -13.66 -21.78 -3.94
N VAL A 232 -13.58 -20.95 -2.91
CA VAL A 232 -12.99 -19.62 -2.92
C VAL A 232 -12.04 -19.49 -1.72
N HIS A 233 -10.75 -19.48 -1.99
CA HIS A 233 -9.69 -19.35 -0.99
C HIS A 233 -9.11 -17.93 -1.05
N LEU A 234 -9.29 -17.16 0.02
CA LEU A 234 -8.70 -15.83 0.13
C LEU A 234 -7.25 -15.91 0.61
N ARG A 235 -6.39 -15.12 -0.02
CA ARG A 235 -4.98 -14.96 0.35
C ARG A 235 -4.65 -13.47 0.38
N ILE A 236 -4.26 -12.96 1.54
CA ILE A 236 -4.05 -11.52 1.75
C ILE A 236 -2.55 -11.22 1.77
N ALA A 237 -2.09 -10.36 0.87
CA ALA A 237 -0.68 -10.02 0.67
C ALA A 237 -0.13 -9.00 1.69
N SER A 238 -0.71 -8.98 2.89
CA SER A 238 -0.24 -8.24 4.05
C SER A 238 -0.57 -9.01 5.33
N PRO A 239 0.05 -8.67 6.47
CA PRO A 239 -0.44 -9.08 7.77
C PRO A 239 -1.81 -8.46 8.08
N PRO A 240 -2.54 -9.00 9.08
CA PRO A 240 -3.80 -8.43 9.52
C PRO A 240 -3.61 -7.00 10.04
N VAL A 241 -4.46 -6.08 9.59
CA VAL A 241 -4.47 -4.68 10.09
C VAL A 241 -5.16 -4.66 11.46
N LEU A 242 -4.37 -4.60 12.52
CA LEU A 242 -4.81 -4.68 13.91
C LEU A 242 -4.84 -3.32 14.61
N HIS A 243 -4.17 -2.31 14.06
CA HIS A 243 -4.05 -1.02 14.74
C HIS A 243 -4.25 0.19 13.81
N PRO A 244 -4.82 1.30 14.31
CA PRO A 244 -5.09 2.48 13.52
C PRO A 244 -3.84 3.30 13.19
N CYS A 245 -3.64 3.67 11.93
CA CYS A 245 -2.48 4.46 11.54
C CYS A 245 -2.51 5.87 12.14
N ARG A 246 -1.37 6.29 12.71
CA ARG A 246 -1.14 7.64 13.26
C ARG A 246 -0.35 8.56 12.32
N TYR A 247 0.04 8.06 11.14
CA TYR A 247 1.05 8.67 10.25
C TYR A 247 0.54 8.98 8.84
N GLY A 248 -0.78 8.99 8.64
CA GLY A 248 -1.41 9.51 7.42
C GLY A 248 -2.24 8.52 6.60
N ILE A 249 -2.37 7.25 7.00
CA ILE A 249 -3.33 6.31 6.38
C ILE A 249 -4.70 6.41 7.07
N ASP A 250 -5.79 6.36 6.30
CA ASP A 250 -7.17 6.49 6.80
C ASP A 250 -7.70 5.20 7.46
N THR A 251 -7.09 4.80 8.57
CA THR A 251 -7.50 3.63 9.39
C THR A 251 -7.79 4.02 10.84
N ARG A 252 -8.27 5.24 11.10
CA ARG A 252 -8.26 5.87 12.43
C ARG A 252 -9.13 5.20 13.52
N LYS A 253 -10.06 4.32 13.17
CA LYS A 253 -10.99 3.69 14.12
C LYS A 253 -10.73 2.20 14.25
N GLU A 254 -10.12 1.81 15.35
CA GLU A 254 -9.78 0.41 15.66
C GLU A 254 -11.02 -0.50 15.65
N GLU A 255 -12.14 -0.03 16.19
CA GLU A 255 -13.45 -0.71 16.17
C GLU A 255 -14.00 -1.04 14.75
N THR A 256 -13.44 -0.42 13.71
CA THR A 256 -13.82 -0.70 12.31
C THR A 256 -12.96 -1.76 11.65
N LEU A 257 -11.86 -2.17 12.29
CA LEU A 257 -10.91 -3.14 11.76
C LEU A 257 -11.45 -4.57 11.95
N ALA A 258 -11.51 -5.32 10.85
CA ALA A 258 -12.07 -6.67 10.85
C ALA A 258 -11.24 -7.63 11.70
N ALA A 259 -9.91 -7.57 11.58
CA ALA A 259 -8.98 -8.46 12.28
C ALA A 259 -8.89 -8.19 13.81
N VAL A 260 -9.31 -7.01 14.27
CA VAL A 260 -9.42 -6.71 15.71
C VAL A 260 -10.65 -7.38 16.31
N ARG A 261 -11.74 -7.42 15.54
CA ARG A 261 -13.05 -7.85 16.04
C ARG A 261 -13.31 -9.34 15.88
N MET A 262 -12.55 -10.01 15.04
CA MET A 262 -12.80 -11.37 14.61
C MET A 262 -11.48 -12.11 14.52
N THR A 263 -11.47 -13.32 15.06
CA THR A 263 -10.44 -14.32 14.77
C THR A 263 -10.38 -14.62 13.28
N LEU A 264 -9.30 -15.25 12.84
CA LEU A 264 -9.14 -15.66 11.43
C LEU A 264 -10.32 -16.50 10.93
N ASP A 265 -10.76 -17.47 11.73
CA ASP A 265 -11.87 -18.37 11.40
C ASP A 265 -13.20 -17.63 11.34
N GLU A 266 -13.47 -16.74 12.28
CA GLU A 266 -14.69 -15.90 12.28
C GLU A 266 -14.73 -14.99 11.06
N LEU A 267 -13.58 -14.40 10.71
CA LEU A 267 -13.48 -13.56 9.53
C LEU A 267 -13.66 -14.37 8.24
N CYS A 268 -13.05 -15.56 8.14
CA CYS A 268 -13.21 -16.47 7.01
C CYS A 268 -14.69 -16.83 6.80
N LYS A 269 -15.38 -17.21 7.88
CA LYS A 269 -16.83 -17.50 7.88
C LYS A 269 -17.63 -16.27 7.48
N LYS A 270 -17.33 -15.11 8.04
CA LYS A 270 -18.04 -13.86 7.74
C LYS A 270 -17.94 -13.48 6.27
N VAL A 271 -16.76 -13.59 5.66
CA VAL A 271 -16.61 -13.26 4.23
C VAL A 271 -17.14 -14.38 3.32
N GLY A 272 -17.39 -15.57 3.87
CA GLY A 272 -17.92 -16.72 3.14
C GLY A 272 -16.88 -17.49 2.32
N ALA A 273 -15.60 -17.36 2.64
CA ALA A 273 -14.51 -18.07 1.96
C ALA A 273 -14.33 -19.48 2.53
N ASP A 274 -13.81 -20.41 1.73
CA ASP A 274 -13.48 -21.78 2.17
C ASP A 274 -12.19 -21.81 3.00
N SER A 275 -11.27 -20.90 2.71
CA SER A 275 -10.12 -20.62 3.58
C SER A 275 -9.70 -19.16 3.43
N LEU A 276 -9.10 -18.60 4.46
CA LEU A 276 -8.54 -17.25 4.47
C LEU A 276 -7.20 -17.29 5.19
N ASP A 277 -6.17 -16.73 4.56
CA ASP A 277 -4.89 -16.59 5.24
C ASP A 277 -4.18 -15.28 4.86
N TYR A 278 -3.32 -14.80 5.76
CA TYR A 278 -2.56 -13.56 5.64
C TYR A 278 -1.07 -13.85 5.44
N LEU A 279 -0.37 -12.92 4.80
CA LEU A 279 1.08 -12.87 4.83
C LEU A 279 1.58 -12.60 6.27
N THR A 280 2.74 -13.13 6.64
CA THR A 280 3.35 -12.81 7.94
C THR A 280 4.05 -11.44 7.89
N GLU A 281 4.31 -10.84 9.06
CA GLU A 281 5.11 -9.62 9.12
C GLU A 281 6.52 -9.85 8.60
N GLU A 282 7.14 -10.96 8.99
CA GLU A 282 8.48 -11.36 8.57
C GLU A 282 8.56 -11.47 7.04
N ASP A 283 7.58 -12.11 6.41
CA ASP A 283 7.51 -12.21 4.96
C ASP A 283 7.23 -10.88 4.27
N LEU A 284 6.42 -10.00 4.89
CA LEU A 284 6.19 -8.65 4.37
C LEU A 284 7.50 -7.84 4.36
N VAL A 285 8.22 -7.81 5.49
CA VAL A 285 9.50 -7.11 5.62
C VAL A 285 10.51 -7.65 4.61
N ALA A 286 10.61 -8.97 4.52
CA ALA A 286 11.53 -9.62 3.60
C ALA A 286 11.15 -9.45 2.12
N ALA A 287 9.86 -9.28 1.79
CA ALA A 287 9.40 -8.94 0.44
C ALA A 287 9.75 -7.50 0.05
N ILE A 288 9.60 -6.55 0.97
CA ILE A 288 9.99 -5.15 0.75
C ILE A 288 11.52 -5.03 0.62
N GLY A 289 12.25 -5.82 1.40
CA GLY A 289 13.71 -5.87 1.34
C GLY A 289 14.40 -4.68 2.00
N LEU A 290 13.68 -3.85 2.76
CA LEU A 290 14.31 -2.88 3.66
C LEU A 290 14.60 -3.56 5.01
N PRO A 291 15.62 -3.09 5.75
CA PRO A 291 15.86 -3.57 7.11
C PRO A 291 14.60 -3.43 7.98
N GLU A 292 14.32 -4.44 8.81
CA GLU A 292 13.14 -4.47 9.69
C GLU A 292 13.09 -3.24 10.61
N ASP A 293 14.25 -2.86 11.14
CA ASP A 293 14.43 -1.67 11.98
C ASP A 293 14.25 -0.36 11.20
N LYS A 294 14.05 -0.39 9.88
CA LYS A 294 13.75 0.82 9.08
C LYS A 294 12.32 0.89 8.56
N LEU A 295 11.51 -0.14 8.82
CA LEU A 295 10.12 -0.20 8.37
C LEU A 295 9.15 0.07 9.52
N CYS A 296 8.11 0.85 9.22
CA CYS A 296 6.95 1.00 10.07
C CYS A 296 5.92 -0.08 9.74
N THR A 297 5.76 -1.02 10.66
CA THR A 297 4.74 -2.07 10.65
C THR A 297 3.66 -1.84 11.72
N ALA A 298 3.57 -0.62 12.28
CA ALA A 298 2.71 -0.31 13.42
C ALA A 298 1.22 -0.65 13.22
N CYS A 299 0.72 -0.60 11.98
CA CYS A 299 -0.65 -1.00 11.66
C CYS A 299 -0.92 -2.49 11.90
N PHE A 300 0.13 -3.31 11.90
CA PHE A 300 0.11 -4.75 12.10
C PHE A 300 0.54 -5.13 13.52
N THR A 301 1.53 -4.43 14.09
CA THR A 301 2.18 -4.81 15.36
C THR A 301 1.83 -3.95 16.57
N GLY A 302 1.28 -2.76 16.35
CA GLY A 302 1.05 -1.78 17.41
C GLY A 302 2.34 -1.12 17.91
N LYS A 303 3.50 -1.46 17.34
CA LYS A 303 4.79 -0.83 17.64
C LYS A 303 4.88 0.51 16.90
N TYR A 304 4.21 1.51 17.45
CA TYR A 304 4.34 2.90 17.02
C TYR A 304 5.73 3.43 17.35
N LEU A 305 6.08 4.55 16.73
CA LEU A 305 7.16 5.39 17.22
C LEU A 305 6.84 5.77 18.68
N GLU A 306 7.64 5.27 19.62
CA GLU A 306 7.56 5.63 21.03
C GLU A 306 7.74 7.16 21.16
N GLY A 307 6.92 7.79 21.99
CA GLY A 307 7.12 9.17 22.42
C GLY A 307 8.21 9.25 23.48
#